data_AF-A0A6J5W8V3-F1
#
_entry.id   AF-A0A6J5W8V3-F1
#
_cell.length_a   1.000
_cell.length_b   1.000
_cell.length_c   1.000
_cell.angle_alpha   90.00
_cell.angle_beta   90.00
_cell.angle_gamma   90.00
#
_symmetry.space_group_name_H-M   'P 1'
#
loop_
_entity.id
_entity.type
_entity.pdbx_description
1 polymer ?
#
loop_
_entity_poly.entity_id
_entity_poly.type
_entity_poly.pdbx_seq_one_letter_code
_entity_poly.pdbx_strand_id
1 'polypeptide(L)'
;MKRVFGVKKEKEPPPSVGDASERINKRGETVDEKIKKLDIELNRYKEQIKKTRPGPAQEAVKSRAMRVLKQKRMYEGQRDMLYNQTFNLDQVAFASEGIKDAQQTMTALKSANKELKGMMKTVKIQDIDNLQDEMMDLMDVSNEIQETLGRSYNVPDDIDEEDLMGELDALEADMGLETEADGVPSYLQPDKESDLDAELHLPSAPIGQAAAPAGRSNAQAEDELGLPAVPRASLRG
;
A
#
# COMPACT_ATOMS: atom_id res chain seq x y z
N MET A 1 -37.21 44.26 36.02
CA MET A 1 -36.78 44.16 34.61
C MET A 1 -35.42 43.46 34.56
N LYS A 2 -35.38 42.21 34.07
CA LYS A 2 -34.11 41.50 33.81
C LYS A 2 -33.66 41.85 32.39
N ARG A 3 -32.40 42.26 32.23
CA ARG A 3 -31.81 42.68 30.95
C ARG A 3 -31.74 41.45 30.03
N VAL A 4 -32.52 41.44 28.95
CA VAL A 4 -32.63 40.32 27.98
C VAL A 4 -31.79 40.55 26.71
N PHE A 5 -30.92 41.56 26.72
CA PHE A 5 -30.05 41.87 25.57
C PHE A 5 -28.61 42.02 26.07
N GLY A 6 -27.79 40.99 25.86
CA GLY A 6 -26.36 41.08 26.15
C GLY A 6 -25.66 39.83 26.69
N VAL A 7 -26.25 38.64 26.62
CA VAL A 7 -25.44 37.42 26.79
C VAL A 7 -24.51 37.36 25.57
N LYS A 8 -23.23 37.69 25.77
CA LYS A 8 -22.18 37.35 24.80
C LYS A 8 -22.34 35.85 24.55
N LYS A 9 -22.73 35.46 23.33
CA LYS A 9 -22.61 34.06 22.90
C LYS A 9 -21.18 33.66 23.25
N GLU A 10 -21.02 32.64 24.09
CA GLU A 10 -19.74 31.96 24.23
C GLU A 10 -19.27 31.68 22.80
N LYS A 11 -18.11 32.22 22.43
CA LYS A 11 -17.52 31.92 21.13
C LYS A 11 -17.17 30.45 21.21
N GLU A 12 -17.98 29.62 20.54
CA GLU A 12 -17.62 28.23 20.32
C GLU A 12 -16.19 28.19 19.77
N PRO A 13 -15.35 27.27 20.27
CA PRO A 13 -14.00 27.13 19.78
C PRO A 13 -14.04 26.98 18.25
N PRO A 14 -13.05 27.55 17.53
CA PRO A 14 -12.99 27.41 16.08
C PRO A 14 -13.05 25.92 15.71
N PRO A 15 -13.76 25.55 14.64
CA PRO A 15 -13.93 24.16 14.26
C PRO A 15 -12.56 23.51 14.08
N SER A 16 -12.38 22.35 14.72
CA SER A 16 -11.16 21.58 14.57
C SER A 16 -11.08 20.94 13.19
N VAL A 17 -9.88 20.48 12.82
CA VAL A 17 -9.67 19.67 11.60
C VAL A 17 -10.55 18.42 11.63
N GLY A 18 -10.76 17.82 12.81
CA GLY A 18 -11.67 16.68 13.01
C GLY A 18 -13.12 17.04 12.71
N ASP A 19 -13.62 18.16 13.24
CA ASP A 19 -14.99 18.64 12.99
C ASP A 19 -15.22 18.94 11.50
N ALA A 20 -14.20 19.49 10.84
CA ALA A 20 -14.24 19.76 9.41
C ALA A 20 -14.28 18.45 8.60
N SER A 21 -13.46 17.46 8.95
CA SER A 21 -13.43 16.15 8.31
C SER A 21 -14.77 15.42 8.44
N GLU A 22 -15.36 15.39 9.64
CA GLU A 22 -16.66 14.75 9.87
C GLU A 22 -17.78 15.40 9.03
N ARG A 23 -17.79 16.74 8.92
CA ARG A 23 -18.75 17.47 8.09
C ARG A 23 -18.57 17.17 6.60
N ILE A 24 -17.34 17.04 6.12
CA ILE A 24 -17.07 16.71 4.72
C ILE A 24 -17.49 15.27 4.43
N ASN A 25 -17.20 14.33 5.32
CA ASN A 25 -17.60 12.93 5.18
C ASN A 25 -19.13 12.78 5.11
N LYS A 26 -19.88 13.43 6.02
CA LYS A 26 -21.36 13.45 5.97
C LYS A 26 -21.91 14.02 4.66
N ARG A 27 -21.26 15.07 4.12
CA ARG A 27 -21.63 15.63 2.81
C ARG A 27 -21.31 14.65 1.68
N GLY A 28 -20.17 13.97 1.75
CA GLY A 28 -19.75 12.92 0.81
C GLY A 28 -20.80 11.80 0.75
N GLU A 29 -21.17 11.24 1.90
CA GLU A 29 -22.22 10.21 2.01
C GLU A 29 -23.54 10.66 1.36
N THR A 30 -23.97 11.90 1.66
CA THR A 30 -25.19 12.47 1.08
C THR A 30 -25.11 12.59 -0.44
N VAL A 31 -23.95 12.97 -0.98
CA VAL A 31 -23.73 13.06 -2.43
C VAL A 31 -23.72 11.67 -3.06
N ASP A 32 -23.05 10.70 -2.44
CA ASP A 32 -23.00 9.31 -2.91
C ASP A 32 -24.37 8.65 -2.93
N GLU A 33 -25.21 8.88 -1.92
CA GLU A 33 -26.59 8.42 -1.92
C GLU A 33 -27.41 9.00 -3.10
N LYS A 34 -27.21 10.28 -3.42
CA LYS A 34 -27.87 10.91 -4.57
C LYS A 34 -27.38 10.31 -5.88
N ILE A 35 -26.08 10.07 -6.03
CA ILE A 35 -25.51 9.41 -7.20
C ILE A 35 -26.11 8.01 -7.36
N LYS A 36 -26.17 7.20 -6.29
CA LYS A 36 -26.77 5.86 -6.30
C LYS A 36 -28.25 5.89 -6.75
N LYS A 37 -29.04 6.85 -6.26
CA LYS A 37 -30.44 7.02 -6.68
C LYS A 37 -30.56 7.35 -8.17
N LEU A 38 -29.72 8.24 -8.68
CA LEU A 38 -29.68 8.61 -10.10
C LEU A 38 -29.23 7.44 -10.98
N ASP A 39 -28.31 6.59 -10.52
CA ASP A 39 -27.90 5.38 -11.23
C ASP A 39 -29.02 4.36 -11.38
N ILE A 40 -29.80 4.15 -10.32
CA ILE A 40 -30.98 3.30 -10.38
C ILE A 40 -31.99 3.85 -11.41
N GLU A 41 -32.20 5.16 -11.43
CA GLU A 41 -33.10 5.80 -12.40
C GLU A 41 -32.58 5.68 -13.84
N LEU A 42 -31.27 5.88 -14.07
CA LEU A 42 -30.64 5.68 -15.37
C LEU A 42 -30.77 4.25 -15.87
N ASN A 43 -30.61 3.25 -14.99
CA ASN A 43 -30.82 1.85 -15.34
C ASN A 43 -32.27 1.57 -15.75
N ARG A 44 -33.26 2.19 -15.09
CA ARG A 44 -34.67 2.09 -15.49
C ARG A 44 -34.90 2.70 -16.88
N TYR A 45 -34.33 3.87 -17.17
CA TYR A 45 -34.43 4.46 -18.50
C TYR A 45 -33.73 3.62 -19.57
N LYS A 46 -32.57 3.03 -19.26
CA LYS A 46 -31.86 2.11 -20.17
C LYS A 46 -32.75 0.93 -20.57
N GLU A 47 -33.42 0.31 -19.60
CA GLU A 47 -34.37 -0.78 -19.85
C GLU A 47 -35.61 -0.32 -20.64
N GLN A 48 -36.15 0.86 -20.33
CA GLN A 48 -37.26 1.44 -21.10
C GLN A 48 -36.87 1.71 -22.56
N ILE A 49 -35.67 2.24 -22.81
CA ILE A 49 -35.17 2.51 -24.17
C ILE A 49 -35.04 1.21 -24.97
N LYS A 50 -34.52 0.13 -24.35
CA LYS A 50 -34.43 -1.20 -24.98
C LYS A 50 -35.79 -1.77 -25.37
N LYS A 51 -36.80 -1.59 -24.52
CA LYS A 51 -38.15 -2.13 -24.75
C LYS A 51 -39.01 -1.25 -25.66
N THR A 52 -38.63 0.00 -25.87
CA THR A 52 -39.39 0.94 -26.72
C THR A 52 -38.89 0.87 -28.16
N ARG A 53 -39.81 0.69 -29.11
CA ARG A 53 -39.48 0.70 -30.55
C ARG A 53 -38.86 2.05 -30.96
N PRO A 54 -37.86 2.07 -31.87
CA PRO A 54 -37.29 3.31 -32.36
C PRO A 54 -38.35 4.27 -32.91
N GLY A 55 -38.31 5.53 -32.46
CA GLY A 55 -39.27 6.56 -32.84
C GLY A 55 -39.40 7.68 -31.80
N PRO A 56 -40.37 8.60 -31.97
CA PRO A 56 -40.54 9.77 -31.11
C PRO A 56 -40.69 9.44 -29.62
N ALA A 57 -41.35 8.32 -29.29
CA ALA A 57 -41.49 7.85 -27.92
C ALA A 57 -40.13 7.43 -27.30
N GLN A 58 -39.29 6.71 -28.05
CA GLN A 58 -37.96 6.33 -27.58
C GLN A 58 -37.07 7.56 -27.39
N GLU A 59 -37.17 8.55 -28.28
CA GLU A 59 -36.39 9.78 -28.20
C GLU A 59 -36.79 10.64 -26.99
N ALA A 60 -38.08 10.67 -26.64
CA ALA A 60 -38.55 11.31 -25.42
C ALA A 60 -37.95 10.66 -24.15
N VAL A 61 -37.85 9.33 -24.13
CA VAL A 61 -37.22 8.59 -23.01
C VAL A 61 -35.72 8.88 -22.95
N LYS A 62 -35.01 8.89 -24.09
CA LYS A 62 -33.59 9.29 -24.15
C LYS A 62 -33.38 10.71 -23.65
N SER A 63 -34.22 11.68 -24.04
CA SER A 63 -34.12 13.05 -23.55
C SER A 63 -34.29 13.14 -22.03
N ARG A 64 -35.14 12.31 -21.42
CA ARG A 64 -35.28 12.24 -19.95
C ARG A 64 -34.05 11.63 -19.30
N ALA A 65 -33.56 10.51 -19.85
CA ALA A 65 -32.33 9.87 -19.40
C ALA A 65 -31.12 10.83 -19.45
N MET A 66 -31.01 11.63 -20.50
CA MET A 66 -29.94 12.63 -20.65
C MET A 66 -29.98 13.71 -19.57
N ARG A 67 -31.16 14.11 -19.08
CA ARG A 67 -31.27 15.07 -17.96
C ARG A 67 -30.76 14.45 -16.67
N VAL A 68 -31.15 13.21 -16.38
CA VAL A 68 -30.68 12.47 -15.20
C VAL A 68 -29.17 12.22 -15.26
N LEU A 69 -28.63 11.91 -16.44
CA LEU A 69 -27.19 11.71 -16.64
C LEU A 69 -26.41 13.00 -16.37
N LYS A 70 -26.90 14.15 -16.84
CA LYS A 70 -26.29 15.46 -16.54
C LYS A 70 -26.31 15.76 -15.04
N GLN A 71 -27.44 15.47 -14.38
CA GLN A 71 -27.55 15.64 -12.93
C GLN A 71 -26.59 14.72 -12.17
N LYS A 72 -26.43 13.47 -12.62
CA LYS A 72 -25.47 12.52 -12.03
C LYS A 72 -24.04 13.06 -12.15
N ARG A 73 -23.62 13.47 -13.36
CA ARG A 73 -22.28 14.04 -13.59
C ARG A 73 -21.99 15.27 -12.73
N MET A 74 -23.00 16.11 -12.49
CA MET A 74 -22.86 17.25 -11.59
C MET A 74 -22.55 16.81 -10.15
N TYR A 75 -23.23 15.77 -9.65
CA TYR A 75 -22.96 15.24 -8.31
C TYR A 75 -21.64 14.47 -8.23
N GLU A 76 -21.25 13.73 -9.27
CA GLU A 76 -19.91 13.13 -9.37
C GLU A 76 -18.82 14.20 -9.25
N GLY A 77 -18.95 15.33 -9.95
CA GLY A 77 -18.01 16.44 -9.79
C GLY A 77 -18.01 17.06 -8.39
N GLN A 78 -19.17 17.13 -7.71
CA GLN A 78 -19.22 17.58 -6.31
C GLN A 78 -18.51 16.60 -5.37
N ARG A 79 -18.66 15.28 -5.61
CA ARG A 79 -17.98 14.24 -4.85
C ARG A 79 -16.46 14.34 -5.05
N ASP A 80 -16.00 14.52 -6.27
CA ASP A 80 -14.57 14.64 -6.57
C ASP A 80 -13.98 15.90 -5.91
N MET A 81 -14.74 17.00 -5.84
CA MET A 81 -14.34 18.19 -5.06
C MET A 81 -14.25 17.88 -3.56
N LEU A 82 -15.20 17.12 -3.00
CA LEU A 82 -15.15 16.71 -1.59
C LEU A 82 -13.96 15.81 -1.30
N TYR A 83 -13.61 14.87 -2.19
CA TYR A 83 -12.42 14.03 -2.02
C TYR A 83 -11.12 14.85 -2.01
N ASN A 84 -11.01 15.86 -2.87
CA ASN A 84 -9.87 16.79 -2.81
C ASN A 84 -9.84 17.57 -1.49
N GLN A 85 -11.00 17.95 -0.94
CA GLN A 85 -11.07 18.63 0.36
C GLN A 85 -10.68 17.70 1.51
N THR A 86 -11.14 16.44 1.50
CA THR A 86 -10.76 15.41 2.48
C THR A 86 -9.25 15.19 2.43
N PHE A 87 -8.67 14.98 1.25
CA PHE A 87 -7.23 14.81 1.10
C PHE A 87 -6.42 16.00 1.65
N ASN A 88 -6.85 17.22 1.36
CA ASN A 88 -6.20 18.41 1.93
C ASN A 88 -6.34 18.49 3.45
N LEU A 89 -7.49 18.12 4.01
CA LEU A 89 -7.66 18.06 5.47
C LEU A 89 -6.80 16.96 6.09
N ASP A 90 -6.66 15.80 5.46
CA ASP A 90 -5.84 14.70 5.97
C ASP A 90 -4.35 15.10 6.00
N GLN A 91 -3.87 15.80 4.97
CA GLN A 91 -2.52 16.37 4.98
C GLN A 91 -2.33 17.38 6.11
N VAL A 92 -3.31 18.26 6.34
CA VAL A 92 -3.27 19.24 7.45
C VAL A 92 -3.34 18.53 8.81
N ALA A 93 -4.14 17.47 8.94
CA ALA A 93 -4.25 16.67 10.15
C ALA A 93 -2.90 16.02 10.49
N PHE A 94 -2.28 15.37 9.51
CA PHE A 94 -0.95 14.74 9.66
C PHE A 94 0.12 15.77 10.05
N ALA A 95 0.18 16.91 9.36
CA ALA A 95 1.11 17.98 9.71
C ALA A 95 0.84 18.53 11.13
N SER A 96 -0.44 18.66 11.52
CA SER A 96 -0.80 19.11 12.86
C SER A 96 -0.41 18.11 13.94
N GLU A 97 -0.45 16.81 13.67
CA GLU A 97 0.02 15.77 14.58
C GLU A 97 1.54 15.83 14.74
N GLY A 98 2.30 15.91 13.65
CA GLY A 98 3.75 16.08 13.72
C GLY A 98 4.19 17.34 14.49
N ILE A 99 3.45 18.45 14.36
CA ILE A 99 3.70 19.66 15.16
C ILE A 99 3.41 19.44 16.65
N LYS A 100 2.34 18.71 17.00
CA LYS A 100 2.03 18.38 18.40
C LYS A 100 3.11 17.49 19.00
N ASP A 101 3.60 16.51 18.26
CA ASP A 101 4.67 15.62 18.71
C ASP A 101 5.97 16.41 18.94
N ALA A 102 6.36 17.27 17.98
CA ALA A 102 7.51 18.16 18.14
C ALA A 102 7.36 19.08 19.36
N GLN A 103 6.15 19.59 19.63
CA GLN A 103 5.88 20.40 20.82
C GLN A 103 6.03 19.59 22.12
N GLN A 104 5.58 18.33 22.14
CA GLN A 104 5.76 17.44 23.29
C GLN A 104 7.25 17.15 23.52
N THR A 105 8.00 16.80 22.48
CA THR A 105 9.46 16.60 22.56
C THR A 105 10.16 17.86 23.07
N MET A 106 9.81 19.05 22.56
CA MET A 106 10.37 20.31 23.04
C MET A 106 10.07 20.55 24.52
N THR A 107 8.86 20.20 24.97
CA THR A 107 8.45 20.31 26.37
C THR A 107 9.25 19.35 27.26
N ALA A 108 9.42 18.10 26.82
CA ALA A 108 10.26 17.12 27.50
C ALA A 108 11.72 17.59 27.61
N LEU A 109 12.30 18.10 26.52
CA LEU A 109 13.66 18.66 26.50
C LEU A 109 13.82 19.86 27.43
N LYS A 110 12.82 20.75 27.49
CA LYS A 110 12.83 21.87 28.44
C LYS A 110 12.82 21.39 29.90
N SER A 111 12.01 20.38 30.21
CA SER A 111 11.96 19.77 31.53
C SER A 111 13.28 19.09 31.89
N ALA A 112 13.83 18.27 30.98
CA ALA A 112 15.12 17.61 31.16
C ALA A 112 16.27 18.61 31.37
N ASN A 113 16.29 19.71 30.61
CA ASN A 113 17.30 20.78 30.78
C ASN A 113 17.16 21.49 32.13
N LYS A 114 15.92 21.71 32.61
CA LYS A 114 15.67 22.26 33.95
C LYS A 114 16.16 21.33 35.04
N GLU A 115 15.96 20.02 34.89
CA GLU A 115 16.44 18.99 35.81
C GLU A 115 17.97 18.90 35.80
N LEU A 116 18.61 18.86 34.63
CA LEU A 116 20.06 18.94 34.46
C LEU A 116 20.66 20.16 35.15
N LYS A 117 20.07 21.34 34.97
CA LYS A 117 20.50 22.57 35.69
C LYS A 117 20.29 22.49 37.19
N GLY A 118 19.29 21.73 37.65
CA GLY A 118 19.10 21.42 39.06
C GLY A 118 20.24 20.54 39.57
N MET A 119 20.50 19.41 38.90
CA MET A 119 21.59 18.48 39.22
C MET A 119 22.95 19.16 39.23
N MET A 120 23.28 19.99 38.24
CA MET A 120 24.55 20.75 38.21
C MET A 120 24.73 21.71 39.39
N LYS A 121 23.65 22.18 40.02
CA LYS A 121 23.74 23.03 41.23
C LYS A 121 23.91 22.20 42.50
N THR A 122 23.44 20.95 42.51
CA THR A 122 23.58 20.00 43.62
C THR A 122 24.85 19.17 43.55
N VAL A 123 25.48 19.01 42.37
CA VAL A 123 26.87 18.57 42.26
C VAL A 123 27.71 19.60 42.99
N LYS A 124 28.24 19.18 44.14
CA LYS A 124 28.76 20.08 45.16
C LYS A 124 30.08 20.66 44.69
N ILE A 125 30.22 21.98 44.84
CA ILE A 125 31.49 22.68 44.70
C ILE A 125 32.59 22.09 45.62
N GLN A 126 32.20 21.35 46.67
CA GLN A 126 33.11 20.62 47.56
C GLN A 126 33.65 19.31 46.97
N ASP A 127 33.00 18.74 45.95
CA ASP A 127 33.47 17.55 45.25
C ASP A 127 34.30 17.93 44.00
N ILE A 128 34.44 19.23 43.69
CA ILE A 128 35.24 19.70 42.53
C ILE A 128 36.74 19.53 42.79
N ASP A 129 37.21 19.68 44.04
CA ASP A 129 38.62 19.43 44.38
C ASP A 129 38.96 17.93 44.23
N ASN A 130 38.02 17.02 44.56
CA ASN A 130 38.20 15.58 44.32
C ASN A 130 38.00 15.19 42.84
N LEU A 131 37.14 15.90 42.11
CA LEU A 131 36.89 15.65 40.68
C LEU A 131 38.06 16.07 39.80
N GLN A 132 38.86 17.06 40.22
CA GLN A 132 40.05 17.47 39.49
C GLN A 132 41.17 16.42 39.61
N ASP A 133 41.36 15.85 40.80
CA ASP A 133 42.24 14.71 41.04
C ASP A 133 41.74 13.45 40.32
N GLU A 134 40.44 13.15 40.39
CA GLU A 134 39.84 12.03 39.64
C GLU A 134 39.87 12.25 38.12
N MET A 135 39.79 13.48 37.59
CA MET A 135 39.95 13.74 36.14
C MET A 135 41.39 13.56 35.68
N MET A 136 42.37 13.87 36.54
CA MET A 136 43.79 13.66 36.25
C MET A 136 44.08 12.16 36.21
N ASP A 137 43.56 11.41 37.18
CA ASP A 137 43.58 9.94 37.17
C ASP A 137 42.77 9.35 36.00
N LEU A 138 41.64 9.95 35.60
CA LEU A 138 40.83 9.49 34.47
C LEU A 138 41.46 9.83 33.11
N MET A 139 42.24 10.91 33.00
CA MET A 139 43.04 11.20 31.80
C MET A 139 44.24 10.25 31.69
N ASP A 140 44.89 9.92 32.80
CA ASP A 140 45.97 8.93 32.83
C ASP A 140 45.43 7.52 32.55
N VAL A 141 44.26 7.16 33.11
CA VAL A 141 43.55 5.92 32.76
C VAL A 141 43.02 5.96 31.33
N SER A 142 42.60 7.10 30.79
CA SER A 142 42.18 7.23 29.38
C SER A 142 43.35 7.10 28.42
N ASN A 143 44.53 7.61 28.78
CA ASN A 143 45.77 7.44 28.02
C ASN A 143 46.27 5.99 28.15
N GLU A 144 46.20 5.38 29.33
CA GLU A 144 46.53 3.97 29.56
C GLU A 144 45.51 3.05 28.86
N ILE A 145 44.22 3.43 28.78
CA ILE A 145 43.17 2.76 28.01
C ILE A 145 43.40 2.94 26.51
N GLN A 146 43.81 4.11 26.02
CA GLN A 146 44.15 4.30 24.60
C GLN A 146 45.46 3.60 24.22
N GLU A 147 46.39 3.44 25.15
CA GLU A 147 47.66 2.71 24.96
C GLU A 147 47.47 1.19 25.10
N THR A 148 46.55 0.72 25.93
CA THR A 148 46.16 -0.71 26.07
C THR A 148 45.11 -1.16 25.05
N LEU A 149 44.18 -0.28 24.64
CA LEU A 149 43.34 -0.40 23.43
C LEU A 149 44.07 0.10 22.18
N GLY A 150 45.37 0.37 22.25
CA GLY A 150 46.29 0.52 21.12
C GLY A 150 46.41 -0.74 20.25
N ARG A 151 45.40 -1.62 20.28
CA ARG A 151 45.12 -2.60 19.25
C ARG A 151 44.15 -1.97 18.26
N SER A 152 44.75 -1.37 17.24
CA SER A 152 44.33 -1.43 15.83
C SER A 152 42.85 -1.75 15.61
N TYR A 153 42.08 -0.70 15.33
CA TYR A 153 41.14 -0.79 14.21
C TYR A 153 41.77 -0.06 13.01
N ASN A 154 42.89 -0.59 12.50
CA ASN A 154 43.04 -0.60 11.05
C ASN A 154 41.88 -1.45 10.54
N VAL A 155 40.95 -0.81 9.84
CA VAL A 155 40.21 -1.51 8.79
C VAL A 155 41.30 -2.15 7.91
N PRO A 156 41.32 -3.48 7.71
CA PRO A 156 42.27 -4.08 6.78
C PRO A 156 42.09 -3.40 5.42
N ASP A 157 43.18 -2.90 4.82
CA ASP A 157 43.16 -2.37 3.45
C ASP A 157 42.80 -3.46 2.41
N ASP A 158 42.59 -4.70 2.87
CA ASP A 158 42.29 -5.89 2.10
C ASP A 158 40.79 -6.24 2.06
N ILE A 159 39.90 -5.36 2.55
CA ILE A 159 38.46 -5.53 2.32
C ILE A 159 38.18 -5.18 0.86
N ASP A 160 37.97 -6.21 0.04
CA ASP A 160 37.67 -6.05 -1.37
C ASP A 160 36.24 -5.51 -1.53
N GLU A 161 36.12 -4.30 -2.08
CA GLU A 161 34.84 -3.65 -2.32
C GLU A 161 33.96 -4.48 -3.29
N GLU A 162 34.56 -5.33 -4.13
CA GLU A 162 33.82 -6.25 -5.02
C GLU A 162 33.13 -7.38 -4.26
N ASP A 163 33.73 -7.92 -3.18
CA ASP A 163 33.12 -8.99 -2.37
C ASP A 163 31.96 -8.44 -1.54
N LEU A 164 32.09 -7.20 -1.05
CA LEU A 164 31.04 -6.49 -0.32
C LEU A 164 29.86 -6.08 -1.21
N MET A 165 30.11 -5.70 -2.47
CA MET A 165 29.06 -5.49 -3.47
C MET A 165 28.40 -6.82 -3.87
N GLY A 166 29.17 -7.91 -3.99
CA GLY A 166 28.62 -9.24 -4.24
C GLY A 166 27.68 -9.73 -3.12
N GLU A 167 28.02 -9.47 -1.86
CA GLU A 167 27.12 -9.75 -0.72
C GLU A 167 25.87 -8.84 -0.71
N LEU A 168 26.00 -7.57 -1.12
CA LEU A 168 24.86 -6.65 -1.22
C LEU A 168 23.90 -7.06 -2.35
N ASP A 169 24.44 -7.44 -3.51
CA ASP A 169 23.67 -7.96 -4.64
C ASP A 169 23.02 -9.31 -4.30
N ALA A 170 23.69 -10.17 -3.51
CA ALA A 170 23.10 -11.40 -3.01
C ALA A 170 21.96 -11.15 -2.00
N LEU A 171 22.06 -10.10 -1.17
CA LEU A 171 21.00 -9.69 -0.25
C LEU A 171 19.80 -9.09 -0.99
N GLU A 172 20.05 -8.30 -2.04
CA GLU A 172 19.01 -7.79 -2.94
C GLU A 172 18.36 -8.95 -3.73
N ALA A 173 19.13 -9.94 -4.15
CA ALA A 173 18.63 -11.14 -4.80
C ALA A 173 17.83 -12.03 -3.84
N ASP A 174 18.17 -12.13 -2.56
CA ASP A 174 17.38 -12.89 -1.56
C ASP A 174 16.02 -12.20 -1.31
N MET A 175 15.99 -10.87 -1.27
CA MET A 175 14.76 -10.07 -1.22
C MET A 175 13.96 -10.10 -2.55
N GLY A 176 14.67 -10.17 -3.68
CA GLY A 176 14.13 -10.28 -5.03
C GLY A 176 13.58 -11.67 -5.33
N LEU A 177 14.16 -12.73 -4.76
CA LEU A 177 13.70 -14.12 -4.89
C LEU A 177 12.43 -14.37 -4.05
N GLU A 178 12.24 -13.60 -2.96
CA GLU A 178 10.94 -13.50 -2.26
C GLU A 178 9.88 -12.70 -3.06
N THR A 179 10.29 -11.91 -4.06
CA THR A 179 9.39 -11.03 -4.84
C THR A 179 9.11 -11.54 -6.27
N GLU A 180 10.02 -12.30 -6.87
CA GLU A 180 9.93 -12.89 -8.23
C GLU A 180 9.36 -14.32 -8.21
N ALA A 181 9.13 -14.91 -7.04
CA ALA A 181 8.22 -16.04 -6.86
C ALA A 181 6.77 -15.53 -6.75
N ASP A 182 6.29 -15.00 -7.89
CA ASP A 182 4.91 -14.63 -8.21
C ASP A 182 4.06 -14.03 -7.08
N GLY A 183 4.02 -12.70 -7.09
CA GLY A 183 2.76 -12.01 -6.87
C GLY A 183 2.39 -11.74 -5.43
N VAL A 184 1.42 -10.83 -5.35
CA VAL A 184 0.73 -10.37 -4.15
C VAL A 184 0.68 -11.46 -3.07
N PRO A 185 1.10 -11.17 -1.82
CA PRO A 185 1.13 -12.14 -0.72
C PRO A 185 -0.10 -13.05 -0.70
N SER A 186 0.08 -14.35 -0.41
CA SER A 186 -0.90 -15.46 -0.50
C SER A 186 -2.36 -15.19 -0.05
N TYR A 187 -2.65 -14.12 0.70
CA TYR A 187 -4.00 -13.66 1.02
C TYR A 187 -4.66 -12.73 -0.03
N LEU A 188 -3.94 -12.37 -1.11
CA LEU A 188 -4.37 -11.44 -2.16
C LEU A 188 -4.39 -12.06 -3.58
N GLN A 189 -4.10 -13.35 -3.72
CA GLN A 189 -4.19 -14.05 -5.00
C GLN A 189 -5.54 -14.79 -5.13
N PRO A 190 -6.37 -14.47 -6.14
CA PRO A 190 -7.53 -15.28 -6.49
C PRO A 190 -7.10 -16.48 -7.35
N ASP A 191 -7.36 -17.70 -6.86
CA ASP A 191 -7.05 -18.97 -7.53
C ASP A 191 -7.42 -18.95 -9.03
N LYS A 192 -6.39 -18.96 -9.88
CA LYS A 192 -6.52 -19.28 -11.31
C LYS A 192 -5.36 -20.16 -11.71
N GLU A 193 -5.64 -21.46 -11.67
CA GLU A 193 -4.82 -22.52 -12.24
C GLU A 193 -4.55 -22.24 -13.72
N SER A 194 -3.27 -22.11 -14.09
CA SER A 194 -2.79 -22.34 -15.44
C SER A 194 -1.45 -23.06 -15.38
N ASP A 195 -1.53 -24.37 -15.59
CA ASP A 195 -0.56 -25.32 -16.13
C ASP A 195 0.78 -24.74 -16.59
N LEU A 196 1.91 -25.27 -16.08
CA LEU A 196 3.13 -25.51 -16.86
C LEU A 196 4.05 -26.51 -16.13
N ASP A 197 3.56 -27.73 -15.87
CA ASP A 197 4.41 -28.89 -15.50
C ASP A 197 5.18 -29.39 -16.73
N ALA A 198 6.15 -28.56 -17.12
CA ALA A 198 7.36 -28.97 -17.80
C ALA A 198 8.39 -29.51 -16.77
N GLU A 199 7.97 -30.34 -15.82
CA GLU A 199 8.86 -31.30 -15.15
C GLU A 199 9.17 -32.44 -16.14
N LEU A 200 9.89 -32.06 -17.19
CA LEU A 200 10.45 -32.91 -18.23
C LEU A 200 11.50 -33.85 -17.62
N HIS A 201 11.22 -35.15 -17.67
CA HIS A 201 12.27 -36.17 -17.76
C HIS A 201 11.93 -37.15 -18.89
N LEU A 202 12.57 -36.96 -20.05
CA LEU A 202 12.46 -37.82 -21.23
C LEU A 202 13.66 -38.77 -21.31
N PRO A 203 13.46 -40.10 -21.43
CA PRO A 203 14.46 -41.00 -21.97
C PRO A 203 14.31 -41.20 -23.50
N SER A 204 15.43 -41.39 -24.19
CA SER A 204 15.52 -41.50 -25.66
C SER A 204 14.99 -42.83 -26.22
N ALA A 205 14.43 -42.75 -27.44
CA ALA A 205 13.67 -43.80 -28.13
C ALA A 205 14.52 -44.96 -28.71
N PRO A 206 13.99 -46.20 -28.76
CA PRO A 206 14.54 -47.26 -29.60
C PRO A 206 13.73 -47.46 -30.90
N ILE A 207 14.46 -47.64 -32.00
CA ILE A 207 13.98 -47.91 -33.37
C ILE A 207 13.97 -49.42 -33.62
N GLY A 208 12.94 -49.94 -34.30
CA GLY A 208 12.90 -51.33 -34.81
C GLY A 208 11.99 -51.49 -36.04
N GLN A 209 12.61 -51.79 -37.19
CA GLN A 209 12.00 -52.02 -38.51
C GLN A 209 11.27 -53.37 -38.60
N ALA A 210 10.11 -53.42 -39.29
CA ALA A 210 9.98 -54.03 -40.62
C ALA A 210 8.53 -54.43 -41.01
N ALA A 211 8.23 -54.09 -42.27
CA ALA A 211 7.40 -54.81 -43.25
C ALA A 211 5.88 -54.94 -43.01
N ALA A 212 5.14 -54.08 -43.71
CA ALA A 212 3.72 -54.25 -44.02
C ALA A 212 3.50 -55.39 -45.01
N PRO A 213 2.32 -56.04 -44.96
CA PRO A 213 1.56 -56.10 -46.21
C PRO A 213 0.06 -55.77 -46.05
N ALA A 214 -0.39 -55.12 -47.13
CA ALA A 214 -1.73 -54.96 -47.67
C ALA A 214 -2.91 -55.57 -46.91
N GLY A 215 -3.79 -54.69 -46.43
CA GLY A 215 -5.17 -55.02 -46.10
C GLY A 215 -5.68 -54.17 -44.95
N ARG A 216 -6.51 -53.18 -45.29
CA ARG A 216 -7.17 -52.20 -44.40
C ARG A 216 -6.30 -50.99 -44.07
N SER A 217 -6.44 -49.97 -44.92
CA SER A 217 -6.14 -48.57 -44.63
C SER A 217 -7.03 -48.09 -43.48
N ASN A 218 -6.65 -48.44 -42.25
CA ASN A 218 -7.13 -47.80 -41.05
C ASN A 218 -5.92 -47.13 -40.41
N ALA A 219 -5.55 -46.00 -40.98
CA ALA A 219 -4.61 -45.03 -40.44
C ALA A 219 -5.17 -43.67 -40.91
N GLN A 220 -5.87 -42.97 -40.02
CA GLN A 220 -5.32 -42.18 -38.92
C GLN A 220 -5.07 -40.77 -39.41
N ALA A 221 -5.77 -39.83 -38.80
CA ALA A 221 -5.29 -38.47 -38.72
C ALA A 221 -5.46 -38.08 -37.26
N GLU A 222 -4.44 -38.43 -36.49
CA GLU A 222 -3.90 -37.42 -35.61
C GLU A 222 -3.29 -36.34 -36.52
N ASP A 223 -3.58 -35.06 -36.27
CA ASP A 223 -3.10 -33.90 -37.04
C ASP A 223 -1.58 -33.68 -36.84
N GLU A 224 -0.96 -32.77 -37.58
CA GLU A 224 0.42 -32.27 -37.37
C GLU A 224 0.59 -31.58 -35.99
N LEU A 225 -0.51 -31.46 -35.22
CA LEU A 225 -0.60 -31.08 -33.80
C LEU A 225 -0.81 -32.27 -32.82
N GLY A 226 -0.86 -33.52 -33.29
CA GLY A 226 -0.67 -34.73 -32.49
C GLY A 226 -1.82 -35.24 -31.62
N LEU A 227 -3.08 -35.24 -32.08
CA LEU A 227 -4.22 -35.83 -31.34
C LEU A 227 -5.03 -36.85 -32.17
N PRO A 228 -5.18 -38.12 -31.76
CA PRO A 228 -6.08 -39.07 -32.43
C PRO A 228 -7.56 -38.76 -32.22
N ALA A 229 -8.29 -38.65 -33.34
CA ALA A 229 -9.73 -38.44 -33.36
C ALA A 229 -10.53 -39.65 -32.81
N VAL A 230 -11.50 -39.37 -31.94
CA VAL A 230 -12.40 -40.36 -31.32
C VAL A 230 -13.54 -40.77 -32.25
N PRO A 231 -13.88 -42.07 -32.29
CA PRO A 231 -15.30 -42.44 -32.31
C PRO A 231 -15.69 -43.49 -31.25
N ARG A 232 -16.71 -43.08 -30.50
CA ARG A 232 -17.53 -43.77 -29.48
C ARG A 232 -17.63 -45.31 -29.56
N ALA A 233 -17.30 -46.00 -28.47
CA ALA A 233 -17.62 -47.41 -28.27
C ALA A 233 -18.75 -47.58 -27.24
N SER A 234 -19.81 -48.31 -27.60
CA SER A 234 -20.72 -48.97 -26.65
C SER A 234 -21.39 -50.16 -27.34
N LEU A 235 -20.88 -51.35 -27.05
CA LEU A 235 -21.61 -52.47 -26.41
C LEU A 235 -21.00 -53.81 -26.83
N ARG A 236 -20.73 -54.59 -25.79
CA ARG A 236 -20.11 -55.92 -25.78
C ARG A 236 -21.19 -56.96 -26.10
N GLY A 237 -20.86 -57.93 -26.96
CA GLY A 237 -21.63 -59.14 -27.23
C GLY A 237 -20.70 -60.19 -27.81
#